data_AF-A0A2T2XDP2-F1
#
_entry.id   AF-A0A2T2XDP2-F1
#
_cell.length_a   1.000
_cell.length_b   1.000
_cell.length_c   1.000
_cell.angle_alpha   90.00
_cell.angle_beta   90.00
_cell.angle_gamma   90.00
#
_symmetry.space_group_name_H-M   'P 1'
#
loop_
_entity.id
_entity.type
_entity.pdbx_description
1 polymer ?
#
loop_
_entity_poly.entity_id
_entity_poly.type
_entity_poly.pdbx_seq_one_letter_code
_entity_poly.pdbx_strand_id
1 'polypeptide(L)'
;METGSGWAGADTIDLRSEDVLAQEEEQLGWQHIENGQLEHAESHFRRALELDPFRADALNGLGTVYLKWGELSQALELFQMAIAQAELALPRKKRHTGWQDESIRPYLRGLYNLATTLSRLEYWDGVRESLEELLAWDPAGMDGTIFYLLGHAYHRLGRLAEALHAYREASGTAEVDYSMGLLYLESQRTRDAERAWTRAIHHLAEVVPLLRYYPRVQPISSVGDTTFSRAARYVELQRDLWNEKACQALGRVADSLEE
;
A
#
# COMPACT_ATOMS: atom_id res chain seq x y z
N MET A 1 42.94 54.42 -9.36
CA MET A 1 41.48 54.34 -9.59
C MET A 1 41.11 52.88 -9.43
N GLU A 2 40.72 52.53 -8.21
CA GLU A 2 40.15 51.23 -7.85
C GLU A 2 38.62 51.31 -7.88
N THR A 3 38.01 50.11 -7.87
CA THR A 3 36.59 49.77 -7.66
C THR A 3 35.73 49.77 -8.93
N GLY A 4 34.87 48.77 -9.21
CA GLY A 4 34.35 47.71 -8.34
C GLY A 4 34.15 46.38 -9.08
N SER A 5 34.63 45.33 -8.42
CA SER A 5 34.16 43.96 -8.53
C SER A 5 32.86 43.81 -7.74
N GLY A 6 32.01 42.85 -8.12
CA GLY A 6 31.05 42.25 -7.19
C GLY A 6 29.58 42.26 -7.62
N TRP A 7 29.22 41.44 -8.60
CA TRP A 7 27.84 40.96 -8.81
C TRP A 7 27.91 39.53 -9.37
N ALA A 8 28.25 38.54 -8.54
CA ALA A 8 28.16 37.12 -8.92
C ALA A 8 28.11 36.13 -7.74
N GLY A 9 27.82 36.58 -6.50
CA GLY A 9 28.02 35.73 -5.31
C GLY A 9 26.93 35.71 -4.24
N ALA A 10 25.81 36.44 -4.41
CA ALA A 10 24.77 36.53 -3.39
C ALA A 10 23.68 35.44 -3.51
N ASP A 11 23.32 35.03 -4.73
CA ASP A 11 22.15 34.16 -4.94
C ASP A 11 22.42 32.67 -4.73
N THR A 12 23.68 32.24 -4.74
CA THR A 12 24.05 30.81 -4.59
C THR A 12 24.17 30.33 -3.14
N ILE A 13 24.18 31.26 -2.18
CA ILE A 13 24.36 30.94 -0.75
C ILE A 13 23.00 30.67 -0.06
N ASP A 14 21.89 31.20 -0.59
CA ASP A 14 20.54 31.12 0.02
C ASP A 14 19.76 29.86 -0.37
N LEU A 15 19.81 29.45 -1.65
CA LEU A 15 19.08 28.27 -2.14
C LEU A 15 19.58 26.94 -1.53
N ARG A 16 20.87 26.86 -1.20
CA ARG A 16 21.44 25.69 -0.53
C ARG A 16 21.05 25.61 0.94
N SER A 17 20.77 26.75 1.59
CA SER A 17 20.22 26.73 2.95
C SER A 17 18.75 26.37 2.97
N GLU A 18 17.95 26.85 2.00
CA GLU A 18 16.53 26.52 1.92
C GLU A 18 16.29 25.03 1.63
N ASP A 19 17.07 24.40 0.74
CA ASP A 19 16.96 22.97 0.45
C ASP A 19 17.30 22.10 1.68
N VAL A 20 18.36 22.45 2.42
CA VAL A 20 18.72 21.75 3.67
C VAL A 20 17.62 21.91 4.72
N LEU A 21 17.07 23.12 4.88
CA LEU A 21 15.96 23.35 5.81
C LEU A 21 14.70 22.59 5.37
N ALA A 22 14.39 22.53 4.07
CA ALA A 22 13.26 21.76 3.54
C ALA A 22 13.44 20.27 3.84
N GLN A 23 14.66 19.74 3.72
CA GLN A 23 14.98 18.37 4.07
C GLN A 23 14.84 18.09 5.57
N GLU A 24 15.26 19.01 6.43
CA GLU A 24 15.11 18.88 7.88
C GLU A 24 13.62 18.85 8.29
N GLU A 25 12.81 19.77 7.75
CA GLU A 25 11.37 19.82 7.97
C GLU A 25 10.68 18.54 7.47
N GLU A 26 11.07 18.04 6.30
CA GLU A 26 10.58 16.75 5.78
C GLU A 26 10.91 15.59 6.74
N GLN A 27 12.15 15.52 7.24
CA GLN A 27 12.57 14.46 8.15
C GLN A 27 11.80 14.49 9.48
N LEU A 28 11.55 15.68 10.02
CA LEU A 28 10.69 15.85 11.20
C LEU A 28 9.25 15.41 10.92
N GLY A 29 8.72 15.73 9.74
CA GLY A 29 7.41 15.25 9.30
C GLY A 29 7.30 13.73 9.34
N TRP A 30 8.31 13.01 8.82
CA TRP A 30 8.35 11.55 8.87
C TRP A 30 8.45 11.00 10.29
N GLN A 31 9.26 11.60 11.17
CA GLN A 31 9.33 11.21 12.59
C GLN A 31 7.98 11.35 13.29
N HIS A 32 7.23 12.43 13.00
CA HIS A 32 5.89 12.61 13.55
C HIS A 32 4.88 11.59 13.00
N ILE A 33 4.97 11.19 11.73
CA ILE A 33 4.17 10.07 11.18
C ILE A 33 4.44 8.78 11.95
N GLU A 34 5.70 8.45 12.22
CA GLU A 34 6.09 7.24 12.95
C GLU A 34 5.55 7.25 14.39
N ASN A 35 5.50 8.43 15.02
CA ASN A 35 4.93 8.63 16.35
C ASN A 35 3.40 8.76 16.36
N GLY A 36 2.72 8.68 15.21
CA GLY A 36 1.27 8.82 15.08
C GLY A 36 0.74 10.24 15.29
N GLN A 37 1.60 11.25 15.26
CA GLN A 37 1.29 12.67 15.50
C GLN A 37 0.98 13.37 14.17
N LEU A 38 -0.17 13.06 13.58
CA LEU A 38 -0.50 13.45 12.20
C LEU A 38 -0.58 14.97 12.00
N GLU A 39 -1.07 15.72 12.98
CA GLU A 39 -1.17 17.18 12.91
C GLU A 39 0.21 17.85 12.89
N HIS A 40 1.16 17.32 13.67
CA HIS A 40 2.54 17.82 13.67
C HIS A 40 3.23 17.46 12.34
N ALA A 41 3.02 16.24 11.85
CA ALA A 41 3.51 15.82 10.55
C ALA A 41 3.00 16.73 9.42
N GLU A 42 1.71 17.07 9.41
CA GLU A 42 1.12 18.01 8.45
C GLU A 42 1.85 19.35 8.45
N SER A 43 2.07 19.93 9.64
CA SER A 43 2.75 21.21 9.81
C SER A 43 4.17 21.19 9.23
N HIS A 44 4.93 20.16 9.55
CA HIS A 44 6.31 20.01 9.07
C HIS A 44 6.39 19.78 7.57
N PHE A 45 5.52 18.93 6.99
CA PHE A 45 5.49 18.75 5.55
C PHE A 45 5.04 20.01 4.80
N ARG A 46 4.07 20.77 5.33
CA ARG A 46 3.71 22.07 4.76
C ARG A 46 4.89 23.04 4.79
N ARG A 47 5.64 23.08 5.89
CA ARG A 47 6.83 23.93 5.99
C ARG A 47 7.92 23.54 4.99
N ALA A 48 8.16 22.23 4.82
CA ALA A 48 9.05 21.72 3.78
C ALA A 48 8.61 22.16 2.38
N LEU A 49 7.30 22.13 2.09
CA LEU A 49 6.73 22.55 0.80
C LEU A 49 6.67 24.07 0.60
N GLU A 50 6.68 24.87 1.67
CA GLU A 50 6.86 26.31 1.59
C GLU A 50 8.29 26.68 1.15
N LEU A 51 9.28 25.88 1.56
CA LEU A 51 10.69 26.05 1.22
C LEU A 51 11.03 25.46 -0.15
N ASP A 52 10.52 24.25 -0.45
CA ASP A 52 10.62 23.60 -1.75
C ASP A 52 9.27 23.01 -2.18
N PRO A 53 8.49 23.74 -3.00
CA PRO A 53 7.17 23.31 -3.46
C PRO A 53 7.16 22.02 -4.30
N PHE A 54 8.31 21.59 -4.82
CA PHE A 54 8.42 20.44 -5.72
C PHE A 54 9.06 19.22 -5.05
N ARG A 55 9.30 19.30 -3.74
CA ARG A 55 9.92 18.22 -2.97
C ARG A 55 9.03 16.98 -2.91
N ALA A 56 9.36 15.98 -3.73
CA ALA A 56 8.54 14.78 -3.90
C ALA A 56 8.29 14.02 -2.58
N ASP A 57 9.29 13.94 -1.69
CA ASP A 57 9.12 13.26 -0.41
C ASP A 57 8.23 14.01 0.59
N ALA A 58 8.26 15.36 0.59
CA ALA A 58 7.34 16.15 1.39
C ALA A 58 5.90 16.07 0.84
N LEU A 59 5.72 16.06 -0.48
CA LEU A 59 4.42 15.80 -1.12
C LEU A 59 3.87 14.42 -0.74
N ASN A 60 4.72 13.39 -0.79
CA ASN A 60 4.37 12.04 -0.33
C ASN A 60 4.01 12.01 1.17
N GLY A 61 4.76 12.71 1.99
CA GLY A 61 4.53 12.83 3.43
C GLY A 61 3.17 13.44 3.73
N LEU A 62 2.87 14.59 3.12
CA LEU A 62 1.59 15.28 3.27
C LEU A 62 0.43 14.44 2.72
N GLY A 63 0.60 13.78 1.56
CA GLY A 63 -0.39 12.85 1.04
C GLY A 63 -0.66 11.68 2.00
N THR A 64 0.38 11.18 2.68
CA THR A 64 0.25 10.11 3.68
C THR A 64 -0.56 10.57 4.90
N VAL A 65 -0.38 11.81 5.34
CA VAL A 65 -1.21 12.43 6.39
C VAL A 65 -2.68 12.42 5.97
N TYR A 66 -3.02 12.94 4.80
CA TYR A 66 -4.41 12.99 4.32
C TYR A 66 -5.01 11.61 4.10
N LEU A 67 -4.22 10.65 3.58
CA LEU A 67 -4.66 9.26 3.45
C LEU A 67 -5.06 8.66 4.81
N LYS A 68 -4.27 8.92 5.87
CA LYS A 68 -4.57 8.44 7.23
C LYS A 68 -5.80 9.11 7.84
N TRP A 69 -6.05 10.38 7.54
CA TRP A 69 -7.30 11.06 7.93
C TRP A 69 -8.51 10.64 7.09
N GLY A 70 -8.30 9.93 5.98
CA GLY A 70 -9.39 9.48 5.09
C GLY A 70 -9.77 10.50 4.02
N GLU A 71 -9.01 11.59 3.89
CA GLU A 71 -9.19 12.62 2.87
C GLU A 71 -8.60 12.15 1.53
N LEU A 72 -9.27 11.17 0.91
CA LEU A 72 -8.76 10.42 -0.24
C LEU A 72 -8.50 11.30 -1.47
N SER A 73 -9.33 12.31 -1.71
CA SER A 73 -9.17 13.21 -2.87
C SER A 73 -7.89 14.05 -2.76
N GLN A 74 -7.62 14.61 -1.56
CA GLN A 74 -6.41 15.40 -1.33
C GLN A 74 -5.15 14.52 -1.38
N ALA A 75 -5.23 13.32 -0.78
CA ALA A 75 -4.15 12.36 -0.84
C ALA A 75 -3.82 11.96 -2.30
N LEU A 76 -4.85 11.70 -3.11
CA LEU A 76 -4.70 11.35 -4.52
C LEU A 76 -3.94 12.44 -5.30
N GLU A 77 -4.37 13.70 -5.17
CA GLU A 77 -3.72 14.83 -5.84
C GLU A 77 -2.25 14.97 -5.44
N LEU A 78 -1.96 14.87 -4.14
CA LEU A 78 -0.58 14.99 -3.63
C LEU A 78 0.32 13.85 -4.08
N PHE A 79 -0.18 12.61 -4.12
CA PHE A 79 0.62 11.49 -4.63
C PHE A 79 0.87 11.62 -6.13
N GLN A 80 -0.10 12.10 -6.92
CA GLN A 80 0.13 12.37 -8.34
C GLN A 80 1.19 13.46 -8.56
N MET A 81 1.15 14.52 -7.76
CA MET A 81 2.18 15.56 -7.78
C MET A 81 3.55 15.00 -7.37
N ALA A 82 3.62 14.20 -6.30
CA ALA A 82 4.87 13.59 -5.84
C ALA A 82 5.49 12.69 -6.90
N ILE A 83 4.69 11.85 -7.56
CA ILE A 83 5.09 11.00 -8.68
C ILE A 83 5.64 11.86 -9.81
N ALA A 84 4.87 12.87 -10.26
CA ALA A 84 5.28 13.72 -11.38
C ALA A 84 6.61 14.45 -11.12
N GLN A 85 6.86 14.91 -9.88
CA GLN A 85 8.14 15.53 -9.51
C GLN A 85 9.28 14.51 -9.42
N ALA A 86 9.03 13.34 -8.82
CA ALA A 86 10.03 12.28 -8.72
C ALA A 86 10.42 11.71 -10.10
N GLU A 87 9.49 11.67 -11.06
CA GLU A 87 9.74 11.24 -12.44
C GLU A 87 10.83 12.04 -13.13
N LEU A 88 10.94 13.34 -12.82
CA LEU A 88 11.96 14.22 -13.39
C LEU A 88 13.38 13.82 -13.00
N ALA A 89 13.53 13.16 -11.84
CA ALA A 89 14.82 12.71 -11.31
C ALA A 89 15.17 11.26 -11.68
N LEU A 90 14.26 10.53 -12.35
CA LEU A 90 14.48 9.12 -12.66
C LEU A 90 15.63 8.90 -13.66
N PRO A 91 16.38 7.80 -13.53
CA PRO A 91 17.38 7.43 -14.51
C PRO A 91 16.72 7.13 -15.87
N ARG A 92 17.39 7.52 -16.97
CA ARG A 92 16.92 7.27 -18.36
C ARG A 92 16.58 5.81 -18.69
N LYS A 93 17.15 4.85 -17.95
CA LYS A 93 16.83 3.43 -18.07
C LYS A 93 16.44 2.93 -16.69
N LYS A 94 15.30 2.25 -16.62
CA LYS A 94 14.91 1.49 -15.42
C LYS A 94 16.03 0.50 -15.09
N ARG A 95 16.44 0.50 -13.82
CA ARG A 95 17.38 -0.46 -13.26
C ARG A 95 16.67 -1.17 -12.12
N HIS A 96 16.92 -2.45 -11.94
CA HIS A 96 16.40 -3.20 -10.80
C HIS A 96 17.21 -2.84 -9.55
N THR A 97 16.95 -1.66 -8.98
CA THR A 97 17.61 -1.16 -7.76
C THR A 97 16.67 -1.16 -6.54
N GLY A 98 15.36 -1.03 -6.78
CA GLY A 98 14.31 -1.19 -5.78
C GLY A 98 14.29 -0.14 -4.66
N TRP A 99 13.66 -0.44 -3.53
CA TRP A 99 13.46 0.50 -2.41
C TRP A 99 14.76 0.99 -1.74
N GLN A 100 15.88 0.30 -1.97
CA GLN A 100 17.18 0.65 -1.40
C GLN A 100 17.81 1.86 -2.10
N ASP A 101 17.41 2.15 -3.34
CA ASP A 101 17.91 3.28 -4.10
C ASP A 101 17.16 4.57 -3.71
N GLU A 102 17.86 5.42 -2.96
CA GLU A 102 17.33 6.69 -2.45
C GLU A 102 16.87 7.62 -3.57
N SER A 103 17.46 7.53 -4.77
CA SER A 103 17.12 8.43 -5.87
C SER A 103 15.75 8.13 -6.49
N ILE A 104 15.28 6.89 -6.40
CA ILE A 104 13.97 6.48 -6.94
C ILE A 104 12.95 6.21 -5.84
N ARG A 105 13.38 6.11 -4.57
CA ARG A 105 12.50 5.83 -3.43
C ARG A 105 11.29 6.76 -3.33
N PRO A 106 11.38 8.09 -3.58
CA PRO A 106 10.20 8.96 -3.58
C PRO A 106 9.18 8.57 -4.66
N TYR A 107 9.66 8.15 -5.83
CA TYR A 107 8.81 7.67 -6.93
C TYR A 107 8.08 6.38 -6.54
N LEU A 108 8.81 5.38 -6.03
CA LEU A 108 8.21 4.12 -5.58
C LEU A 108 7.21 4.34 -4.44
N ARG A 109 7.54 5.19 -3.47
CA ARG A 109 6.63 5.58 -2.38
C ARG A 109 5.35 6.22 -2.91
N GLY A 110 5.47 7.13 -3.86
CA GLY A 110 4.33 7.76 -4.53
C GLY A 110 3.42 6.73 -5.21
N LEU A 111 3.98 5.81 -6.01
CA LEU A 111 3.21 4.76 -6.67
C LEU A 111 2.49 3.83 -5.68
N TYR A 112 3.15 3.45 -4.59
CA TYR A 112 2.57 2.56 -3.59
C TYR A 112 1.40 3.23 -2.84
N ASN A 113 1.60 4.49 -2.46
CA ASN A 113 0.59 5.27 -1.77
C ASN A 113 -0.58 5.63 -2.70
N LEU A 114 -0.30 5.91 -3.97
CA LEU A 114 -1.31 6.10 -5.01
C LEU A 114 -2.14 4.82 -5.18
N ALA A 115 -1.51 3.65 -5.32
CA ALA A 115 -2.19 2.36 -5.41
C ALA A 115 -3.09 2.11 -4.19
N THR A 116 -2.59 2.41 -2.99
CA THR A 116 -3.37 2.27 -1.74
C THR A 116 -4.59 3.20 -1.73
N THR A 117 -4.42 4.44 -2.18
CA THR A 117 -5.51 5.44 -2.25
C THR A 117 -6.56 5.06 -3.29
N LEU A 118 -6.11 4.66 -4.49
CA LEU A 118 -6.98 4.19 -5.58
C LEU A 118 -7.74 2.92 -5.19
N SER A 119 -7.12 2.03 -4.40
CA SER A 119 -7.81 0.84 -3.88
C SER A 119 -8.97 1.21 -2.95
N ARG A 120 -8.82 2.24 -2.11
CA ARG A 120 -9.91 2.75 -1.26
C ARG A 120 -10.99 3.47 -2.05
N LEU A 121 -10.64 4.02 -3.22
CA LEU A 121 -11.57 4.63 -4.17
C LEU A 121 -12.16 3.62 -5.18
N GLU A 122 -11.78 2.33 -5.08
CA GLU A 122 -12.18 1.25 -5.98
C GLU A 122 -11.80 1.45 -7.46
N TYR A 123 -10.77 2.24 -7.74
CA TYR A 123 -10.24 2.45 -9.09
C TYR A 123 -9.17 1.42 -9.44
N TRP A 124 -9.61 0.17 -9.65
CA TRP A 124 -8.75 -1.02 -9.76
C TRP A 124 -7.78 -1.03 -10.95
N ASP A 125 -8.15 -0.42 -12.07
CA ASP A 125 -7.22 -0.28 -13.22
C ASP A 125 -6.00 0.57 -12.85
N GLY A 126 -6.20 1.69 -12.15
CA GLY A 126 -5.10 2.53 -11.69
C GLY A 126 -4.28 1.89 -10.57
N VAL A 127 -4.90 1.08 -9.72
CA VAL A 127 -4.18 0.23 -8.74
C VAL A 127 -3.23 -0.71 -9.47
N ARG A 128 -3.74 -1.44 -10.46
CA ARG A 128 -2.95 -2.37 -11.29
C ARG A 128 -1.78 -1.65 -11.95
N GLU A 129 -2.02 -0.55 -12.63
CA GLU A 129 -0.97 0.21 -13.34
C GLU A 129 0.14 0.67 -12.39
N SER A 130 -0.22 1.24 -11.24
CA SER A 130 0.73 1.71 -10.23
C SER A 130 1.59 0.57 -9.67
N LEU A 131 0.99 -0.60 -9.43
CA LEU A 131 1.68 -1.78 -8.88
C LEU A 131 2.52 -2.51 -9.93
N GLU A 132 2.08 -2.59 -11.18
CA GLU A 132 2.88 -3.12 -12.30
C GLU A 132 4.13 -2.25 -12.53
N GLU A 133 3.97 -0.93 -12.46
CA GLU A 133 5.09 0.00 -12.54
C GLU A 133 6.08 -0.22 -11.38
N LEU A 134 5.59 -0.33 -10.14
CA LEU A 134 6.42 -0.69 -8.98
C LEU A 134 7.20 -1.98 -9.17
N LEU A 135 6.53 -3.04 -9.64
CA LEU A 135 7.14 -4.34 -9.87
C LEU A 135 8.23 -4.28 -10.95
N ALA A 136 8.11 -3.39 -11.94
CA ALA A 136 9.14 -3.20 -12.97
C ALA A 136 10.45 -2.64 -12.39
N TRP A 137 10.39 -1.86 -11.30
CA TRP A 137 11.56 -1.35 -10.59
C TRP A 137 12.09 -2.32 -9.55
N ASP A 138 11.19 -2.96 -8.80
CA ASP A 138 11.55 -3.89 -7.72
C ASP A 138 10.78 -5.22 -7.80
N PRO A 139 11.21 -6.16 -8.66
CA PRO A 139 10.57 -7.47 -8.77
C PRO A 139 10.62 -8.30 -7.47
N ALA A 140 11.62 -8.05 -6.63
CA ALA A 140 11.81 -8.73 -5.35
C ALA A 140 11.23 -7.93 -4.17
N GLY A 141 10.59 -6.78 -4.44
CA GLY A 141 10.21 -5.81 -3.43
C GLY A 141 9.06 -6.26 -2.51
N MET A 142 9.17 -5.91 -1.23
CA MET A 142 8.15 -6.06 -0.18
C MET A 142 7.67 -7.50 0.09
N ASP A 143 8.54 -8.51 -0.03
CA ASP A 143 8.27 -9.89 0.40
C ASP A 143 6.93 -10.46 -0.12
N GLY A 144 6.59 -10.21 -1.38
CA GLY A 144 5.35 -10.70 -2.01
C GLY A 144 4.13 -9.80 -1.83
N THR A 145 4.23 -8.70 -1.06
CA THR A 145 3.12 -7.74 -0.84
C THR A 145 2.60 -7.15 -2.15
N ILE A 146 3.50 -6.76 -3.07
CA ILE A 146 3.11 -6.20 -4.38
C ILE A 146 2.30 -7.23 -5.18
N PHE A 147 2.74 -8.50 -5.19
CA PHE A 147 2.02 -9.59 -5.84
C PHE A 147 0.66 -9.87 -5.18
N TYR A 148 0.56 -9.80 -3.86
CA TYR A 148 -0.73 -9.92 -3.15
C TYR A 148 -1.71 -8.82 -3.59
N LEU A 149 -1.26 -7.56 -3.59
CA LEU A 149 -2.07 -6.41 -4.01
C LEU A 149 -2.46 -6.47 -5.50
N LEU A 150 -1.54 -6.90 -6.37
CA LEU A 150 -1.84 -7.18 -7.78
C LEU A 150 -2.89 -8.29 -7.93
N GLY A 151 -2.80 -9.34 -7.12
CA GLY A 151 -3.82 -10.40 -7.06
C GLY A 151 -5.21 -9.85 -6.82
N HIS A 152 -5.36 -8.92 -5.85
CA HIS A 152 -6.64 -8.24 -5.60
C HIS A 152 -7.08 -7.37 -6.75
N ALA A 153 -6.17 -6.56 -7.31
CA ALA A 153 -6.51 -5.68 -8.43
C ALA A 153 -7.00 -6.49 -9.64
N TYR A 154 -6.28 -7.55 -10.02
CA TYR A 154 -6.70 -8.45 -11.10
C TYR A 154 -8.02 -9.15 -10.80
N HIS A 155 -8.25 -9.59 -9.55
CA HIS A 155 -9.51 -10.22 -9.17
C HIS A 155 -10.69 -9.25 -9.34
N ARG A 156 -10.57 -8.02 -8.85
CA ARG A 156 -11.60 -6.98 -8.99
C ARG A 156 -11.86 -6.58 -10.44
N LEU A 157 -10.87 -6.73 -11.32
CA LEU A 157 -10.99 -6.54 -12.77
C LEU A 157 -11.53 -7.77 -13.51
N GLY A 158 -11.84 -8.88 -12.82
CA GLY A 158 -12.29 -10.13 -13.43
C GLY A 158 -11.19 -10.92 -14.17
N ARG A 159 -9.92 -10.53 -14.00
CA ARG A 159 -8.74 -11.15 -14.61
C ARG A 159 -8.26 -12.32 -13.75
N LEU A 160 -9.08 -13.37 -13.69
CA LEU A 160 -8.93 -14.47 -12.73
C LEU A 160 -7.61 -15.25 -12.89
N ALA A 161 -7.11 -15.40 -14.11
CA ALA A 161 -5.87 -16.14 -14.36
C ALA A 161 -4.65 -15.37 -13.82
N GLU A 162 -4.59 -14.07 -14.09
CA GLU A 162 -3.55 -13.17 -13.58
C GLU A 162 -3.63 -13.02 -12.07
N ALA A 163 -4.84 -12.91 -11.51
CA ALA A 163 -5.05 -12.89 -10.07
C ALA A 163 -4.46 -14.14 -9.40
N LEU A 164 -4.77 -15.33 -9.94
CA LEU A 164 -4.26 -16.59 -9.41
C LEU A 164 -2.73 -16.70 -9.51
N HIS A 165 -2.15 -16.21 -10.61
CA HIS A 165 -0.70 -16.19 -10.76
C HIS A 165 -0.06 -15.27 -9.73
N ALA A 166 -0.56 -14.04 -9.59
CA ALA A 166 -0.03 -13.07 -8.64
C ALA A 166 -0.13 -13.59 -7.18
N TYR A 167 -1.26 -14.19 -6.80
CA TYR A 167 -1.36 -14.81 -5.47
C TYR A 167 -0.37 -15.96 -5.25
N ARG A 168 -0.02 -16.74 -6.28
CA ARG A 168 1.00 -17.78 -6.14
C ARG A 168 2.39 -17.19 -5.92
N GLU A 169 2.73 -16.11 -6.59
CA GLU A 169 4.00 -15.40 -6.36
C GLU A 169 4.06 -14.80 -4.94
N ALA A 170 2.92 -14.38 -4.38
CA ALA A 170 2.81 -13.87 -3.01
C ALA A 170 2.74 -14.93 -1.90
N SER A 171 2.78 -16.23 -2.25
CA SER A 171 2.43 -17.34 -1.33
C SER A 171 3.15 -17.33 0.04
N GLY A 172 2.54 -18.00 1.03
CA GLY A 172 3.14 -18.19 2.36
C GLY A 172 2.48 -17.40 3.49
N THR A 173 1.41 -16.66 3.20
CA THR A 173 0.60 -15.96 4.20
C THR A 173 -0.84 -16.48 4.20
N ALA A 174 -1.50 -16.39 5.35
CA ALA A 174 -2.90 -16.79 5.48
C ALA A 174 -3.83 -15.98 4.57
N GLU A 175 -3.51 -14.69 4.41
CA GLU A 175 -4.24 -13.72 3.59
C GLU A 175 -4.24 -14.12 2.10
N VAL A 176 -3.11 -14.61 1.60
CA VAL A 176 -2.94 -15.08 0.21
C VAL A 176 -3.68 -16.39 -0.01
N ASP A 177 -3.51 -17.37 0.89
CA ASP A 177 -4.19 -18.66 0.80
C ASP A 177 -5.72 -18.51 0.87
N TYR A 178 -6.18 -17.58 1.70
CA TYR A 178 -7.59 -17.25 1.80
C TYR A 178 -8.14 -16.65 0.49
N SER A 179 -7.43 -15.68 -0.09
CA SER A 179 -7.82 -15.02 -1.35
C SER A 179 -7.82 -16.00 -2.53
N MET A 180 -6.85 -16.92 -2.59
CA MET A 180 -6.87 -18.02 -3.56
C MET A 180 -8.09 -18.93 -3.37
N GLY A 181 -8.49 -19.18 -2.12
CA GLY A 181 -9.68 -19.98 -1.82
C GLY A 181 -10.96 -19.41 -2.43
N LEU A 182 -11.16 -18.10 -2.30
CA LEU A 182 -12.28 -17.39 -2.92
C LEU A 182 -12.24 -17.49 -4.46
N LEU A 183 -11.07 -17.24 -5.05
CA LEU A 183 -10.89 -17.30 -6.50
C LEU A 183 -11.14 -18.72 -7.05
N TYR A 184 -10.71 -19.75 -6.34
CA TYR A 184 -11.01 -21.14 -6.68
C TYR A 184 -12.50 -21.43 -6.57
N LEU A 185 -13.19 -20.90 -5.57
CA LEU A 185 -14.63 -21.09 -5.42
C LEU A 185 -15.40 -20.43 -6.57
N GLU A 186 -15.06 -19.20 -6.94
CA GLU A 186 -15.63 -18.51 -8.11
C GLU A 186 -15.41 -19.29 -9.40
N SER A 187 -14.24 -19.91 -9.51
CA SER A 187 -13.87 -20.79 -10.63
C SER A 187 -14.50 -22.19 -10.55
N GLN A 188 -15.43 -22.44 -9.63
CA GLN A 188 -16.09 -23.74 -9.37
C GLN A 188 -15.13 -24.88 -8.97
N ARG A 189 -13.94 -24.54 -8.47
CA ARG A 189 -12.90 -25.46 -8.00
C ARG A 189 -12.99 -25.64 -6.48
N THR A 190 -14.12 -26.14 -5.99
CA THR A 190 -14.42 -26.23 -4.54
C THR A 190 -13.35 -26.99 -3.75
N ARG A 191 -12.81 -28.09 -4.28
CA ARG A 191 -11.73 -28.84 -3.60
C ARG A 191 -10.43 -28.05 -3.46
N ASP A 192 -10.12 -27.18 -4.43
CA ASP A 192 -8.94 -26.32 -4.34
C ASP A 192 -9.18 -25.17 -3.38
N ALA A 193 -10.41 -24.65 -3.34
CA ALA A 193 -10.84 -23.65 -2.37
C ALA A 193 -10.70 -24.17 -0.94
N GLU A 194 -11.27 -25.34 -0.65
CA GLU A 194 -11.20 -25.98 0.66
C GLU A 194 -9.74 -26.22 1.08
N ARG A 195 -8.89 -26.74 0.19
CA ARG A 195 -7.45 -26.92 0.46
C ARG A 195 -6.72 -25.61 0.75
N ALA A 196 -7.07 -24.52 0.07
CA ALA A 196 -6.45 -23.22 0.30
C ALA A 196 -6.87 -22.64 1.65
N TRP A 197 -8.15 -22.72 2.00
CA TRP A 197 -8.61 -22.31 3.32
C TRP A 197 -8.08 -23.18 4.44
N THR A 198 -7.90 -24.49 4.23
CA THR A 198 -7.22 -25.34 5.20
C THR A 198 -5.85 -24.78 5.52
N ARG A 199 -5.03 -24.42 4.52
CA ARG A 199 -3.72 -23.80 4.75
C ARG A 199 -3.83 -22.46 5.47
N ALA A 200 -4.74 -21.58 5.04
CA ALA A 200 -4.96 -20.28 5.69
C ALA A 200 -5.31 -20.43 7.18
N ILE A 201 -6.18 -21.39 7.51
CA ILE A 201 -6.61 -21.68 8.89
C ILE A 201 -5.48 -22.26 9.74
N HIS A 202 -4.59 -23.08 9.17
CA HIS A 202 -3.42 -23.57 9.92
C HIS A 202 -2.51 -22.42 10.40
N HIS A 203 -2.46 -21.32 9.65
CA HIS A 203 -1.72 -20.11 10.03
C HIS A 203 -2.49 -19.18 10.97
N LEU A 204 -3.80 -19.40 11.16
CA LEU A 204 -4.70 -18.61 12.01
C LEU A 204 -5.57 -19.55 12.87
N ALA A 205 -4.95 -20.51 13.55
CA ALA A 205 -5.67 -21.57 14.25
C ALA A 205 -6.64 -21.01 15.32
N GLU A 206 -6.34 -19.84 15.86
CA GLU A 206 -7.16 -19.12 16.83
C GLU A 206 -8.52 -18.62 16.29
N VAL A 207 -8.70 -18.48 14.97
CA VAL A 207 -9.98 -18.04 14.40
C VAL A 207 -10.96 -19.18 14.12
N VAL A 208 -10.51 -20.44 14.23
CA VAL A 208 -11.34 -21.63 13.95
C VAL A 208 -12.66 -21.65 14.73
N PRO A 209 -12.67 -21.41 16.06
CA PRO A 209 -13.92 -21.40 16.81
C PRO A 209 -14.88 -20.30 16.32
N LEU A 210 -14.36 -19.12 15.97
CA LEU A 210 -15.17 -18.00 15.49
C LEU A 210 -15.83 -18.32 14.14
N LEU A 211 -15.08 -18.90 13.20
CA LEU A 211 -15.58 -19.31 11.89
C LEU A 211 -16.65 -20.40 11.99
N ARG A 212 -16.52 -21.31 12.98
CA ARG A 212 -17.47 -22.40 13.25
C ARG A 212 -18.81 -21.91 13.81
N TYR A 213 -18.78 -21.11 14.86
CA TYR A 213 -20.00 -20.63 15.53
C TYR A 213 -20.67 -19.49 14.80
N TYR A 214 -19.89 -18.74 14.01
CA TYR A 214 -20.38 -17.62 13.25
C TYR A 214 -19.83 -17.61 11.83
N PRO A 215 -20.29 -18.52 10.97
CA PRO A 215 -19.98 -18.50 9.53
C PRO A 215 -20.64 -17.30 8.80
N ARG A 216 -21.13 -16.31 9.56
CA ARG A 216 -21.76 -15.04 9.16
C ARG A 216 -21.18 -13.83 9.91
N VAL A 217 -20.23 -13.99 10.85
CA VAL A 217 -19.68 -12.83 11.56
C VAL A 217 -18.89 -11.97 10.59
N GLN A 218 -19.47 -10.80 10.30
CA GLN A 218 -18.73 -9.66 9.78
C GLN A 218 -17.93 -9.07 10.94
N PRO A 219 -16.62 -8.80 10.81
CA PRO A 219 -15.82 -8.22 11.87
C PRO A 219 -16.33 -6.82 12.17
N ILE A 220 -16.51 -6.57 13.47
CA ILE A 220 -16.88 -5.26 14.00
C ILE A 220 -15.60 -4.42 14.08
N SER A 221 -15.63 -3.20 13.56
CA SER A 221 -14.48 -2.32 13.30
C SER A 221 -13.81 -1.67 14.53
N SER A 222 -14.08 -2.11 15.76
CA SER A 222 -13.77 -1.30 16.94
C SER A 222 -12.95 -1.96 18.05
N VAL A 223 -12.13 -2.97 17.78
CA VAL A 223 -11.27 -3.58 18.82
C VAL A 223 -9.80 -3.47 18.44
N GLY A 224 -9.05 -2.69 19.24
CA GLY A 224 -7.62 -2.42 19.09
C GLY A 224 -6.71 -3.60 19.44
N ASP A 225 -7.03 -4.79 18.95
CA ASP A 225 -6.17 -5.98 18.99
C ASP A 225 -5.49 -6.12 17.62
N THR A 226 -4.17 -6.22 17.59
CA THR A 226 -3.36 -6.32 16.35
C THR A 226 -3.66 -7.60 15.57
N THR A 227 -4.09 -8.67 16.24
CA THR A 227 -4.51 -9.93 15.61
C THR A 227 -5.90 -9.79 14.98
N PHE A 228 -6.81 -9.11 15.68
CA PHE A 228 -8.17 -8.83 15.23
C PHE A 228 -8.23 -7.74 14.15
N SER A 229 -7.29 -6.78 14.18
CA SER A 229 -7.14 -5.74 13.16
C SER A 229 -6.68 -6.32 11.81
N ARG A 230 -5.91 -7.42 11.81
CA ARG A 230 -5.60 -8.19 10.60
C ARG A 230 -6.82 -8.93 10.07
N ALA A 231 -7.67 -9.46 10.96
CA ALA A 231 -8.98 -10.06 10.63
C ALA A 231 -10.10 -9.04 10.28
N ALA A 232 -9.94 -7.76 10.64
CA ALA A 232 -10.86 -6.68 10.23
C ALA A 232 -10.49 -6.10 8.85
N ARG A 233 -9.18 -5.96 8.57
CA ARG A 233 -8.65 -5.67 7.21
C ARG A 233 -9.03 -6.76 6.19
N TYR A 234 -9.28 -7.97 6.68
CA TYR A 234 -9.78 -9.16 5.98
C TYR A 234 -11.25 -9.05 5.49
N VAL A 235 -12.04 -8.08 5.94
CA VAL A 235 -13.45 -7.90 5.49
C VAL A 235 -13.75 -6.58 4.80
N GLU A 236 -13.03 -5.49 5.11
CA GLU A 236 -13.27 -4.21 4.42
C GLU A 236 -12.99 -4.28 2.91
N LEU A 237 -12.01 -5.07 2.47
CA LEU A 237 -11.66 -5.22 1.05
C LEU A 237 -12.48 -6.31 0.32
N GLN A 238 -13.21 -7.17 1.03
CA GLN A 238 -13.77 -8.42 0.49
C GLN A 238 -15.25 -8.67 0.82
N ARG A 239 -15.96 -7.65 1.32
CA ARG A 239 -17.37 -7.74 1.73
C ARG A 239 -18.28 -8.35 0.68
N ASP A 240 -17.99 -8.14 -0.60
CA ASP A 240 -18.80 -8.58 -1.74
C ASP A 240 -18.59 -10.07 -2.10
N LEU A 241 -17.50 -10.68 -1.62
CA LEU A 241 -17.09 -12.05 -1.95
C LEU A 241 -17.63 -13.10 -0.96
N TRP A 242 -18.21 -12.64 0.15
CA TRP A 242 -18.77 -13.47 1.22
C TRP A 242 -20.20 -13.94 0.91
N ASN A 243 -20.37 -14.63 -0.23
CA ASN A 243 -21.65 -15.24 -0.58
C ASN A 243 -21.91 -16.53 0.22
N GLU A 244 -23.17 -16.97 0.26
CA GLU A 244 -23.61 -18.12 1.07
C GLU A 244 -22.79 -19.41 0.79
N LYS A 245 -22.36 -19.62 -0.45
CA LYS A 245 -21.56 -20.79 -0.83
C LYS A 245 -20.16 -20.72 -0.22
N ALA A 246 -19.54 -19.54 -0.17
CA ALA A 246 -18.24 -19.34 0.46
C ALA A 246 -18.31 -19.62 1.96
N CYS A 247 -19.32 -19.08 2.65
CA CYS A 247 -19.56 -19.33 4.07
C CYS A 247 -19.69 -20.82 4.38
N GLN A 248 -20.54 -21.54 3.63
CA GLN A 248 -20.77 -22.96 3.85
C GLN A 248 -19.51 -23.80 3.63
N ALA A 249 -18.74 -23.49 2.59
CA ALA A 249 -17.54 -24.24 2.27
C ALA A 249 -16.41 -23.96 3.29
N LEU A 250 -16.25 -22.72 3.75
CA LEU A 250 -15.31 -22.38 4.82
C LEU A 250 -15.71 -23.05 6.16
N GLY A 251 -17.01 -23.08 6.49
CA GLY A 251 -17.51 -23.75 7.69
C GLY A 251 -17.19 -25.25 7.71
N ARG A 252 -17.35 -25.95 6.58
CA ARG A 252 -16.97 -27.37 6.47
C ARG A 252 -15.48 -27.61 6.73
N VAL A 253 -14.62 -26.72 6.25
CA VAL A 253 -13.18 -26.80 6.50
C VAL A 253 -12.89 -26.63 8.00
N ALA A 254 -13.52 -25.65 8.64
CA ALA A 254 -13.36 -25.40 10.07
C ALA A 254 -13.79 -26.61 10.91
N ASP A 255 -14.95 -27.21 10.62
CA ASP A 255 -15.44 -28.41 11.31
C ASP A 255 -14.47 -29.60 11.20
N SER A 256 -13.83 -29.76 10.03
CA SER A 256 -12.92 -30.90 9.77
C SER A 256 -11.57 -30.84 10.48
N LEU A 257 -11.20 -29.69 11.08
CA LEU A 257 -9.89 -29.48 11.71
C LEU A 257 -9.89 -29.71 13.23
N GLU A 258 -11.06 -29.96 13.85
CA GLU A 258 -11.20 -30.31 15.27
C GLU A 258 -11.48 -31.81 15.53
N GLU A 259 -11.58 -32.65 14.47
CA GLU A 259 -11.66 -34.13 14.56
C GLU A 259 -10.28 -34.80 14.56
#